data_AF-A0A137NZD4-F1
#
_entry.id   AF-A0A137NZD4-F1
#
_cell.length_a   1.000
_cell.length_b   1.000
_cell.length_c   1.000
_cell.angle_alpha   90.00
_cell.angle_beta   90.00
_cell.angle_gamma   90.00
#
_symmetry.space_group_name_H-M   'P 1'
#
loop_
_entity.id
_entity.type
_entity.pdbx_description
1 polymer ?
#
loop_
_entity_poly.entity_id
_entity_poly.type
_entity_poly.pdbx_seq_one_letter_code
_entity_poly.pdbx_strand_id
1 'polypeptide(L)' 'EFKCNICLKAFNSKNSLTRHERIHTGLRPYSCTICNKNFGRKDILEGHKMSI' A
#
# COMPACT_ATOMS: atom_id res chain seq x y z
N GLU A 1 19.07 7.60 2.08
CA GLU A 1 18.48 6.28 2.40
C GLU A 1 17.19 6.51 3.20
N PHE A 2 16.09 5.83 2.87
CA PHE A 2 14.83 5.96 3.61
C PHE A 2 14.58 4.68 4.41
N LYS A 3 14.63 4.75 5.74
CA LYS A 3 14.48 3.59 6.63
C LYS A 3 13.11 3.59 7.29
N CYS A 4 12.53 2.39 7.41
CA CYS A 4 11.32 2.18 8.20
C CYS A 4 11.65 2.21 9.68
N ASN A 5 10.93 3.02 10.46
CA ASN A 5 11.17 3.13 11.91
C ASN A 5 10.67 1.92 12.71
N ILE A 6 9.90 1.02 12.09
CA ILE A 6 9.30 -0.14 12.77
C ILE A 6 10.14 -1.40 12.55
N CYS A 7 10.57 -1.66 11.30
CA CYS A 7 11.31 -2.87 10.96
C CYS A 7 12.71 -2.61 10.37
N LEU A 8 13.17 -1.35 10.37
CA LEU A 8 14.49 -0.90 9.91
C LEU A 8 14.83 -1.20 8.44
N LYS A 9 13.86 -1.71 7.66
CA LYS A 9 14.03 -1.96 6.23
C LYS A 9 14.33 -0.66 5.49
N ALA A 10 15.36 -0.70 4.63
CA ALA A 10 15.76 0.43 3.81
C ALA A 10 15.05 0.42 2.45
N PHE A 11 14.76 1.62 1.95
CA PHE A 11 14.12 1.88 0.67
C PHE A 11 14.90 2.93 -0.11
N ASN A 12 14.86 2.81 -1.43
CA ASN A 12 15.51 3.74 -2.37
C ASN A 12 14.77 5.08 -2.53
N SER A 13 13.53 5.19 -2.04
CA SER A 13 12.67 6.35 -2.23
C SER A 13 11.68 6.53 -1.08
N LYS A 14 11.34 7.80 -0.79
CA LYS A 14 10.35 8.15 0.24
C LYS A 14 8.99 7.53 -0.06
N ASN A 15 8.53 7.57 -1.32
CA ASN A 15 7.25 6.97 -1.72
C ASN A 15 7.20 5.46 -1.41
N SER A 16 8.31 4.74 -1.63
CA SER A 16 8.38 3.31 -1.32
C SER A 16 8.30 3.05 0.18
N LEU A 17 8.97 3.88 0.98
CA LEU A 17 8.88 3.85 2.44
C LEU A 17 7.44 4.15 2.92
N THR A 18 6.84 5.25 2.50
CA THR A 18 5.47 5.63 2.90
C THR A 18 4.44 4.57 2.52
N ARG A 19 4.61 3.93 1.36
CA ARG A 19 3.77 2.81 0.95
C ARG A 19 3.99 1.58 1.82
N HIS A 20 5.24 1.32 2.21
CA HIS A 20 5.57 0.22 3.12
C HIS A 20 5.00 0.42 4.53
N GLU A 21 5.01 1.64 5.06
CA GLU A 21 4.47 1.95 6.39
C GLU A 21 2.97 1.64 6.53
N ARG A 22 2.23 1.58 5.41
CA ARG A 22 0.83 1.12 5.36
C ARG A 22 0.66 -0.32 5.81
N ILE A 23 1.70 -1.15 5.69
CA ILE A 23 1.67 -2.55 6.13
C ILE A 23 1.63 -2.63 7.66
N HIS A 24 2.35 -1.73 8.34
CA HIS A 24 2.40 -1.69 9.80
C HIS A 24 1.15 -1.04 10.40
N THR A 25 0.65 0.01 9.76
CA THR A 25 -0.55 0.73 10.22
C THR A 25 -1.86 0.06 9.82
N GLY A 26 -1.82 -0.93 8.91
CA GLY A 26 -3.01 -1.54 8.34
C GLY A 26 -3.82 -0.61 7.42
N LEU A 27 -3.30 0.57 7.08
CA LEU A 27 -4.00 1.56 6.26
C LEU A 27 -4.26 1.03 4.85
N ARG A 28 -5.53 1.02 4.47
CA ARG A 28 -5.99 0.62 3.13
C ARG A 28 -6.89 1.70 2.52
N PRO A 29 -6.29 2.80 2.04
CA PRO A 29 -7.06 3.98 1.60
C PRO A 29 -7.78 3.78 0.26
N TYR A 30 -7.56 2.68 -0.45
CA TYR A 30 -8.16 2.43 -1.76
C TYR A 30 -9.25 1.38 -1.64
N SER A 31 -10.49 1.75 -1.96
CA SER A 31 -11.64 0.85 -1.89
C SER A 31 -12.12 0.49 -3.29
N CYS A 32 -12.44 -0.79 -3.51
CA CYS A 32 -13.16 -1.23 -4.70
C CYS A 32 -14.64 -0.90 -4.54
N THR A 33 -15.21 -0.14 -5.47
CA THR A 33 -16.62 0.28 -5.41
C THR A 33 -17.59 -0.84 -5.76
N ILE A 34 -17.12 -1.95 -6.34
CA ILE A 34 -17.96 -3.07 -6.77
C ILE A 34 -18.12 -4.08 -5.63
N CYS A 35 -17.01 -4.51 -5.01
CA CYS A 35 -17.02 -5.54 -3.97
C CYS A 35 -16.68 -5.01 -2.56
N ASN A 36 -16.48 -3.70 -2.40
CA ASN A 36 -16.14 -3.03 -1.15
C ASN A 36 -14.84 -3.48 -0.46
N LYS A 37 -13.97 -4.24 -1.14
CA LYS A 37 -12.65 -4.61 -0.62
C LYS A 37 -11.69 -3.42 -0.58
N ASN A 38 -10.91 -3.31 0.48
CA ASN A 38 -9.88 -2.28 0.64
C ASN A 38 -8.47 -2.79 0.31
N PHE A 39 -7.65 -1.91 -0.26
CA PHE A 39 -6.29 -2.16 -0.71
C PHE A 39 -5.34 -1.08 -0.18
N GLY A 40 -4.12 -1.49 0.16
CA GLY A 40 -3.05 -0.58 0.61
C GLY A 40 -2.39 0.21 -0.53
N ARG A 41 -2.62 -0.19 -1.78
CA ARG A 41 -1.99 0.38 -2.98
C ARG A 41 -2.98 0.51 -4.14
N LYS A 42 -2.81 1.57 -4.94
CA LYS A 42 -3.65 1.85 -6.12
C LYS A 42 -3.45 0.82 -7.24
N ASP A 43 -2.20 0.46 -7.55
CA ASP A 43 -1.86 -0.54 -8.57
C ASP A 43 -2.54 -1.90 -8.31
N ILE A 44 -2.61 -2.31 -7.04
CA ILE A 44 -3.30 -3.55 -6.66
C ILE A 44 -4.82 -3.42 -6.81
N LEU A 45 -5.41 -2.27 -6.46
CA LEU A 45 -6.83 -2.01 -6.69
C LEU A 45 -7.16 -2.05 -8.20
N GLU A 46 -6.36 -1.39 -9.04
CA GLU A 46 -6.62 -1.36 -10.48
C GLU A 46 -6.51 -2.76 -11.10
N GLY A 47 -5.50 -3.55 -10.73
CA GLY A 47 -5.41 -4.95 -11.16
C GLY A 47 -6.59 -5.79 -10.67
N HIS A 48 -7.05 -5.56 -9.43
CA HIS A 48 -8.23 -6.22 -8.89
C HIS A 48 -9.50 -5.87 -9.65
N LYS A 49 -9.71 -4.59 -10.02
CA LYS A 49 -10.87 -4.15 -10.81
C LYS A 49 -10.94 -4.81 -12.17
N MET A 50 -9.79 -5.10 -12.80
CA MET A 50 -9.76 -5.81 -14.09
C MET A 50 -10.14 -7.29 -14.00
N SER A 51 -10.19 -7.85 -12.79
CA SER A 51 -10.58 -9.24 -12.54
C SER A 51 -12.04 -9.38 -12.05
N ILE A 52 -12.77 -8.28 -11.93
CA ILE A 52 -14.22 -8.25 -11.64
C ILE A 52 -14.95 -7.98 -12.95
#